data_AF-A0A5N6LRI2-F1
#
_entry.id   AF-A0A5N6LRI2-F1
#
_cell.length_a   1.000
_cell.length_b   1.000
_cell.length_c   1.000
_cell.angle_alpha   90.00
_cell.angle_beta   90.00
_cell.angle_gamma   90.00
#
_symmetry.space_group_name_H-M   'P 1'
#
loop_
_entity.id
_entity.type
_entity.pdbx_description
1 polymer ?
#
loop_
_entity_poly.entity_id
_entity_poly.type
_entity_poly.pdbx_seq_one_letter_code
_entity_poly.pdbx_strand_id
1 'polypeptide(L)'
;MSLSGTLVKQITILSDGDVFHDIFRNRPHHISEMSPGKIKGVNLHDGDWGTIGSVIVWDFYHDGKHKVAKEVIEGIDEVKKSVCFRVIGGDILEAYKTFFITVHVDTHDQHNLVTWTFHYEKLNQNIEDPHTLMEFVLNLVYFFHKSTKMSLSGTLVKQTTILSDGDVFHDLFRNKPHHISEMSPDKIKGVGLHDGDWGTVGSVIVWDFYHVAKDVIEEIDEVKKSVSFRVIGGDLLETYKTFLIKVHVDTNGQENLVTWTFHYEKLNKNIEDPHTLMELALNLTKDIEKHHLPQAN
;
A
#
# COMPACT_ATOMS: atom_id res chain seq x y z
N MET A 1 -24.66 -37.48 7.96
CA MET A 1 -23.82 -36.30 8.24
C MET A 1 -24.66 -35.26 8.98
N SER A 2 -24.03 -34.40 9.79
CA SER A 2 -24.74 -33.33 10.50
C SER A 2 -25.32 -32.31 9.52
N LEU A 3 -26.54 -31.83 9.78
CA LEU A 3 -27.14 -30.73 9.01
C LEU A 3 -26.58 -29.37 9.44
N SER A 4 -26.16 -29.24 10.70
CA SER A 4 -25.53 -28.03 11.23
C SER A 4 -24.02 -28.16 11.26
N GLY A 5 -23.32 -27.06 10.99
CA GLY A 5 -21.86 -27.01 10.97
C GLY A 5 -21.32 -25.65 11.36
N THR A 6 -20.02 -25.63 11.66
CA THR A 6 -19.24 -24.41 11.89
C THR A 6 -17.99 -24.47 11.03
N LEU A 7 -17.71 -23.41 10.29
CA LEU A 7 -16.49 -23.27 9.48
C LEU A 7 -15.73 -22.03 9.94
N VAL A 8 -14.46 -22.18 10.30
CA VAL A 8 -13.59 -21.10 10.77
C VAL A 8 -12.35 -21.01 9.88
N LYS A 9 -12.01 -19.80 9.45
CA LYS A 9 -10.75 -19.51 8.76
C LYS A 9 -10.15 -18.22 9.30
N GLN A 10 -8.82 -18.18 9.34
CA GLN A 10 -8.06 -17.02 9.77
C GLN A 10 -7.12 -16.58 8.66
N ILE A 11 -6.92 -15.28 8.54
CA ILE A 11 -6.00 -14.67 7.58
C ILE A 11 -5.34 -13.46 8.22
N THR A 12 -4.02 -13.35 8.04
CA THR A 12 -3.26 -12.17 8.48
C THR A 12 -3.34 -11.08 7.42
N ILE A 13 -3.64 -9.86 7.85
CA ILE A 13 -3.55 -8.65 7.04
C ILE A 13 -2.43 -7.75 7.58
N LEU A 14 -1.72 -7.10 6.66
CA LEU A 14 -0.70 -6.08 7.01
C LEU A 14 -1.26 -4.66 6.98
N SER A 15 -2.53 -4.51 6.62
CA SER A 15 -3.26 -3.26 6.67
C SER A 15 -3.81 -3.02 8.08
N ASP A 16 -4.17 -1.77 8.36
CA ASP A 16 -4.77 -1.34 9.62
C ASP A 16 -6.05 -2.15 9.92
N GLY A 17 -6.04 -2.87 11.04
CA GLY A 17 -7.16 -3.71 11.45
C GLY A 17 -8.40 -2.93 11.93
N ASP A 18 -8.22 -1.71 12.45
CA ASP A 18 -9.35 -0.85 12.82
C ASP A 18 -10.08 -0.36 11.57
N VAL A 19 -9.33 0.00 10.52
CA VAL A 19 -9.92 0.35 9.22
C VAL A 19 -10.64 -0.85 8.61
N PHE A 20 -10.07 -2.06 8.70
CA PHE A 20 -10.74 -3.27 8.23
C PHE A 20 -12.06 -3.50 8.96
N HIS A 21 -12.06 -3.46 10.30
CA HIS A 21 -13.26 -3.64 11.12
C HIS A 21 -14.33 -2.60 10.79
N ASP A 22 -13.92 -1.33 10.71
CA ASP A 22 -14.83 -0.21 10.40
C ASP A 22 -15.48 -0.35 9.02
N ILE A 23 -14.79 -0.90 8.01
CA ILE A 23 -15.38 -1.14 6.69
C ILE A 23 -16.50 -2.17 6.76
N PHE A 24 -16.25 -3.34 7.35
CA PHE A 24 -17.29 -4.37 7.43
C PHE A 24 -18.46 -3.96 8.32
N ARG A 25 -18.19 -3.13 9.33
CA ARG A 25 -19.21 -2.64 10.24
C ARG A 25 -20.00 -1.46 9.66
N ASN A 26 -19.33 -0.34 9.45
CA ASN A 26 -19.94 0.97 9.25
C ASN A 26 -20.02 1.37 7.78
N ARG A 27 -19.17 0.80 6.91
CA ARG A 27 -19.03 1.24 5.52
C ARG A 27 -18.93 0.09 4.52
N PRO A 28 -19.80 -0.95 4.59
CA PRO A 28 -19.65 -2.13 3.75
C PRO A 28 -19.87 -1.82 2.26
N HIS A 29 -20.53 -0.71 1.92
CA HIS A 29 -20.67 -0.21 0.55
C HIS A 29 -19.36 0.15 -0.14
N HIS A 30 -18.28 0.44 0.59
CA HIS A 30 -16.96 0.63 -0.03
C HIS A 30 -16.36 -0.68 -0.59
N ILE A 31 -16.87 -1.85 -0.19
CA ILE A 31 -16.33 -3.15 -0.64
C ILE A 31 -16.61 -3.37 -2.14
N SER A 32 -17.70 -2.81 -2.69
CA SER A 32 -17.99 -2.89 -4.13
C SER A 32 -16.94 -2.15 -4.96
N GLU A 33 -16.43 -1.02 -4.47
CA GLU A 33 -15.34 -0.26 -5.11
C GLU A 33 -14.00 -0.98 -5.01
N MET A 34 -13.75 -1.67 -3.89
CA MET A 34 -12.53 -2.45 -3.67
C MET A 34 -12.50 -3.76 -4.46
N SER A 35 -13.66 -4.30 -4.83
CA SER A 35 -13.79 -5.59 -5.51
C SER A 35 -14.95 -5.62 -6.52
N PRO A 36 -14.96 -4.75 -7.54
CA PRO A 36 -16.11 -4.60 -8.45
C PRO A 36 -16.39 -5.83 -9.31
N GLY A 37 -15.40 -6.71 -9.49
CA GLY A 37 -15.56 -8.00 -10.17
C GLY A 37 -16.22 -9.09 -9.31
N LYS A 38 -16.34 -8.88 -7.99
CA LYS A 38 -16.90 -9.84 -7.03
C LYS A 38 -18.14 -9.30 -6.34
N ILE A 39 -18.13 -8.04 -5.94
CA ILE A 39 -19.25 -7.33 -5.32
C ILE A 39 -19.69 -6.24 -6.29
N LYS A 40 -20.92 -6.36 -6.79
CA LYS A 40 -21.53 -5.39 -7.69
C LYS A 40 -22.11 -4.19 -6.94
N GLY A 41 -22.65 -4.44 -5.75
CA GLY A 41 -23.30 -3.42 -4.96
C GLY A 41 -23.56 -3.90 -3.54
N VAL A 42 -23.60 -2.94 -2.63
CA VAL A 42 -24.03 -3.16 -1.24
C VAL A 42 -24.94 -2.01 -0.88
N ASN A 43 -26.18 -2.32 -0.52
CA ASN A 43 -27.21 -1.34 -0.26
C ASN A 43 -27.76 -1.52 1.16
N LEU A 44 -27.96 -0.39 1.86
CA LEU A 44 -28.72 -0.39 3.10
C LEU A 44 -30.20 -0.45 2.75
N HIS A 45 -30.88 -1.49 3.23
CA HIS A 45 -32.29 -1.70 3.00
C HIS A 45 -33.15 -1.16 4.15
N ASP A 46 -32.66 -1.27 5.39
CA ASP A 46 -33.35 -0.77 6.58
C ASP A 46 -32.35 -0.48 7.71
N GLY A 47 -32.70 0.44 8.60
CA GLY A 47 -31.84 0.91 9.71
C GLY A 47 -30.75 1.89 9.28
N ASP A 48 -29.69 1.97 10.08
CA ASP A 48 -28.52 2.81 9.87
C ASP A 48 -27.26 1.97 9.68
N TRP A 49 -26.26 2.46 8.93
CA TRP A 49 -25.02 1.70 8.78
C TRP A 49 -24.34 1.46 10.15
N GLY A 50 -23.86 0.23 10.37
CA GLY A 50 -23.07 -0.11 11.56
C GLY A 50 -23.86 -0.26 12.86
N THR A 51 -25.18 -0.32 12.81
CA THR A 51 -26.04 -0.55 13.99
C THR A 51 -26.68 -1.95 13.97
N ILE A 52 -26.84 -2.55 15.16
CA ILE A 52 -27.56 -3.83 15.31
C ILE A 52 -29.00 -3.66 14.84
N GLY A 53 -29.50 -4.64 14.08
CA GLY A 53 -30.84 -4.63 13.47
C GLY A 53 -30.88 -4.06 12.05
N SER A 54 -29.82 -3.41 11.58
CA SER A 54 -29.76 -2.88 10.22
C SER A 54 -29.68 -3.98 9.19
N VAL A 55 -30.34 -3.76 8.06
CA VAL A 55 -30.50 -4.74 6.99
C VAL A 55 -29.72 -4.32 5.77
N ILE A 56 -28.82 -5.19 5.33
CA ILE A 56 -27.90 -4.96 4.22
C ILE A 56 -28.21 -5.95 3.11
N VAL A 57 -28.20 -5.47 1.87
CA VAL A 57 -28.36 -6.28 0.66
C VAL A 57 -27.08 -6.24 -0.14
N TRP A 58 -26.55 -7.42 -0.45
CA TRP A 58 -25.34 -7.64 -1.23
C TRP A 58 -25.70 -8.21 -2.60
N ASP A 59 -25.19 -7.57 -3.65
CA ASP A 59 -25.19 -8.08 -5.01
C ASP A 59 -23.78 -8.56 -5.34
N PHE A 60 -23.60 -9.86 -5.58
CA PHE A 60 -22.28 -10.45 -5.72
C PHE A 60 -22.19 -11.56 -6.77
N TYR A 61 -20.98 -11.85 -7.22
CA TYR A 61 -20.68 -12.95 -8.14
C TYR A 61 -19.91 -14.05 -7.43
N HIS A 62 -20.53 -15.22 -7.32
CA HIS A 62 -19.98 -16.39 -6.67
C HIS A 62 -20.20 -17.63 -7.54
N ASP A 63 -19.14 -18.42 -7.72
CA ASP A 63 -19.13 -19.61 -8.60
C ASP A 63 -19.65 -19.33 -10.02
N GLY A 64 -19.25 -18.19 -10.58
CA GLY A 64 -19.60 -17.76 -11.94
C GLY A 64 -21.05 -17.28 -12.10
N LYS A 65 -21.83 -17.22 -11.02
CA LYS A 65 -23.23 -16.79 -11.04
C LYS A 65 -23.42 -15.51 -10.23
N HIS A 66 -24.34 -14.66 -10.72
CA HIS A 66 -24.85 -13.54 -9.93
C HIS A 66 -25.72 -14.10 -8.80
N LYS A 67 -25.56 -13.54 -7.59
CA LYS A 67 -26.29 -13.89 -6.38
C LYS A 67 -26.60 -12.64 -5.57
N VAL A 68 -27.64 -12.74 -4.77
CA VAL A 68 -28.08 -11.74 -3.79
C VAL A 68 -28.04 -12.36 -2.41
N ALA A 69 -27.55 -11.63 -1.42
CA ALA A 69 -27.71 -11.98 -0.01
C ALA A 69 -28.31 -10.79 0.73
N LYS A 70 -29.33 -11.06 1.54
CA LYS A 70 -29.92 -10.08 2.44
C LYS A 70 -29.61 -10.52 3.86
N GLU A 71 -28.97 -9.68 4.63
CA GLU A 71 -28.54 -9.97 5.99
C GLU A 71 -28.92 -8.86 6.96
N VAL A 72 -29.01 -9.22 8.23
CA VAL A 72 -29.19 -8.28 9.34
C VAL A 72 -27.97 -8.32 10.23
N ILE A 73 -27.53 -7.16 10.72
CA ILE A 73 -26.51 -7.09 11.77
C ILE A 73 -27.13 -7.64 13.06
N GLU A 74 -26.74 -8.84 13.45
CA GLU A 74 -27.27 -9.54 14.62
C GLU A 74 -26.53 -9.13 15.91
N GLY A 75 -25.25 -8.80 15.81
CA GLY A 75 -24.45 -8.41 16.97
C GLY A 75 -23.15 -7.70 16.62
N ILE A 76 -22.71 -6.82 17.52
CA ILE A 76 -21.44 -6.10 17.45
C ILE A 76 -20.76 -6.21 18.82
N ASP A 77 -19.48 -6.56 18.83
CA ASP A 77 -18.62 -6.51 20.02
C ASP A 77 -17.47 -5.54 19.71
N GLU A 78 -17.58 -4.31 20.23
CA GLU A 78 -16.58 -3.24 20.02
C GLU A 78 -15.22 -3.60 20.60
N VAL A 79 -15.21 -4.26 21.77
CA VAL A 79 -13.98 -4.58 22.50
C VAL A 79 -13.19 -5.62 21.73
N LYS A 80 -13.89 -6.61 21.16
CA LYS A 80 -13.28 -7.64 20.30
C LYS A 80 -13.22 -7.27 18.83
N LYS A 81 -13.70 -6.09 18.42
CA LYS A 81 -13.79 -5.69 17.00
C LYS A 81 -14.46 -6.77 16.15
N SER A 82 -15.62 -7.25 16.62
CA SER A 82 -16.39 -8.31 15.99
C SER A 82 -17.73 -7.81 15.47
N VAL A 83 -18.14 -8.26 14.29
CA VAL A 83 -19.50 -8.08 13.76
C VAL A 83 -20.08 -9.43 13.37
N CYS A 84 -21.33 -9.69 13.75
CA CYS A 84 -22.08 -10.88 13.39
C CYS A 84 -23.29 -10.49 12.54
N PHE A 85 -23.42 -11.14 11.39
CA PHE A 85 -24.52 -11.00 10.46
C PHE A 85 -25.33 -12.28 10.42
N ARG A 86 -26.65 -12.17 10.35
CA ARG A 86 -27.55 -13.27 10.06
C ARG A 86 -28.15 -13.10 8.68
N VAL A 87 -28.01 -14.09 7.82
CA VAL A 87 -28.65 -14.08 6.50
C VAL A 87 -30.16 -14.32 6.67
N ILE A 88 -30.96 -13.42 6.10
CA ILE A 88 -32.42 -13.41 6.20
C ILE A 88 -33.12 -13.47 4.83
N GLY A 89 -32.37 -13.50 3.74
CA GLY A 89 -32.91 -13.66 2.38
C GLY A 89 -31.83 -13.81 1.31
N GLY A 90 -32.27 -14.10 0.09
CA GLY A 90 -31.40 -14.26 -1.08
C GLY A 90 -30.90 -15.69 -1.29
N ASP A 91 -30.04 -15.86 -2.28
CA ASP A 91 -29.60 -17.15 -2.85
C ASP A 91 -28.91 -18.06 -1.82
N ILE A 92 -28.33 -17.52 -0.75
CA ILE A 92 -27.70 -18.34 0.31
C ILE A 92 -28.74 -19.22 1.01
N LEU A 93 -29.96 -18.71 1.22
CA LEU A 93 -31.00 -19.47 1.92
C LEU A 93 -31.67 -20.55 1.06
N GLU A 94 -31.35 -20.63 -0.24
CA GLU A 94 -31.75 -21.74 -1.11
C GLU A 94 -31.01 -23.04 -0.78
N ALA A 95 -29.87 -22.96 -0.09
CA ALA A 95 -29.08 -24.10 0.35
C ALA A 95 -29.10 -24.29 1.88
N TYR A 96 -29.23 -23.19 2.64
CA TYR A 96 -29.10 -23.19 4.09
C TYR A 96 -30.36 -22.63 4.77
N LYS A 97 -30.88 -23.34 5.77
CA LYS A 97 -32.00 -22.92 6.61
C LYS A 97 -31.63 -21.75 7.52
N THR A 98 -30.43 -21.78 8.08
CA THR A 98 -29.86 -20.67 8.87
C THR A 98 -28.41 -20.46 8.45
N PHE A 99 -27.98 -19.21 8.36
CA PHE A 99 -26.59 -18.89 8.06
C PHE A 99 -26.18 -17.61 8.81
N PHE A 100 -25.13 -17.71 9.62
CA PHE A 100 -24.52 -16.60 10.34
C PHE A 100 -23.09 -16.44 9.89
N ILE A 101 -22.66 -15.19 9.77
CA ILE A 101 -21.32 -14.80 9.36
C ILE A 101 -20.76 -13.91 10.46
N THR A 102 -19.65 -14.28 11.06
CA THR A 102 -18.93 -13.45 12.01
C THR A 102 -17.56 -13.11 11.48
N VAL A 103 -17.23 -11.81 11.50
CA VAL A 103 -15.89 -11.29 11.24
C VAL A 103 -15.34 -10.68 12.51
N HIS A 104 -14.14 -11.08 12.89
CA HIS A 104 -13.44 -10.68 14.11
C HIS A 104 -12.03 -10.22 13.75
N VAL A 105 -11.57 -9.11 14.32
CA VAL A 105 -10.24 -8.56 14.04
C VAL A 105 -9.42 -8.46 15.32
N ASP A 106 -8.40 -9.31 15.42
CA ASP A 106 -7.39 -9.23 16.46
C ASP A 106 -6.25 -8.30 16.00
N THR A 107 -6.20 -7.09 16.56
CA THR A 107 -5.14 -6.14 16.22
C THR A 107 -3.88 -6.38 17.02
N HIS A 108 -2.78 -6.74 16.34
CA HIS A 108 -1.46 -6.94 16.93
C HIS A 108 -0.40 -6.21 16.08
N ASP A 109 0.20 -5.13 16.61
CA ASP A 109 1.25 -4.33 15.96
C ASP A 109 1.08 -4.19 14.43
N GLN A 110 1.99 -4.77 13.64
CA GLN A 110 1.99 -4.73 12.17
C GLN A 110 1.24 -5.91 11.51
N HIS A 111 0.78 -6.89 12.28
CA HIS A 111 0.15 -8.13 11.80
C HIS A 111 -1.22 -8.32 12.43
N ASN A 112 -2.26 -7.80 11.78
CA ASN A 112 -3.62 -7.96 12.27
C ASN A 112 -4.19 -9.31 11.80
N LEU A 113 -4.86 -10.05 12.68
CA LEU A 113 -5.44 -11.36 12.37
C LEU A 113 -6.96 -11.22 12.22
N VAL A 114 -7.47 -11.53 11.03
CA VAL A 114 -8.91 -11.54 10.74
C VAL A 114 -9.41 -12.96 10.81
N THR A 115 -10.42 -13.21 11.63
CA THR A 115 -11.10 -14.50 11.77
C THR A 115 -12.51 -14.42 11.19
N TRP A 116 -12.79 -15.28 10.21
CA TRP A 116 -14.13 -15.49 9.65
C TRP A 116 -14.71 -16.78 10.20
N THR A 117 -15.93 -16.70 10.73
CA THR A 117 -16.68 -17.83 11.25
C THR A 117 -18.05 -17.91 10.60
N PHE A 118 -18.38 -19.05 9.99
CA PHE A 118 -19.71 -19.35 9.51
C PHE A 118 -20.37 -20.38 10.42
N HIS A 119 -21.57 -20.07 10.90
CA HIS A 119 -22.46 -21.05 11.53
C HIS A 119 -23.65 -21.27 10.62
N TYR A 120 -23.93 -22.52 10.25
CA TYR A 120 -24.95 -22.82 9.25
C TYR A 120 -25.75 -24.08 9.58
N GLU A 121 -26.97 -24.15 9.06
CA GLU A 121 -27.83 -25.33 9.02
C GLU A 121 -28.24 -25.57 7.56
N LYS A 122 -27.89 -26.72 6.99
CA LYS A 122 -28.25 -27.12 5.63
C LYS A 122 -29.73 -27.47 5.55
N LEU A 123 -30.35 -27.26 4.39
CA LEU A 123 -31.73 -27.71 4.16
C LEU A 123 -31.88 -29.23 4.17
N ASN A 124 -30.85 -29.97 3.72
CA ASN A 124 -30.81 -31.42 3.73
C ASN A 124 -29.36 -31.94 3.57
N GLN A 125 -29.18 -33.26 3.62
CA GLN A 125 -27.85 -33.90 3.60
C GLN A 125 -27.10 -33.80 2.26
N ASN A 126 -27.79 -33.45 1.16
CA ASN A 126 -27.19 -33.34 -0.18
C ASN A 126 -26.56 -31.96 -0.42
N ILE A 127 -26.77 -30.99 0.47
CA ILE A 127 -26.13 -29.68 0.39
C ILE A 127 -24.69 -29.80 0.87
N GLU A 128 -23.75 -29.24 0.12
CA GLU A 128 -22.34 -29.20 0.49
C GLU A 128 -22.08 -28.21 1.64
N ASP A 129 -20.91 -28.31 2.28
CA ASP A 129 -20.47 -27.30 3.24
C ASP A 129 -20.11 -26.00 2.50
N PRO A 130 -20.24 -24.81 3.12
CA PRO A 130 -20.05 -23.51 2.46
C PRO A 130 -18.57 -23.15 2.22
N HIS A 131 -17.73 -24.12 1.84
CA HIS A 131 -16.31 -23.91 1.58
C HIS A 131 -16.07 -22.90 0.46
N THR A 132 -16.82 -22.97 -0.64
CA THR A 132 -16.65 -22.02 -1.76
C THR A 132 -17.06 -20.60 -1.36
N LEU A 133 -18.05 -20.44 -0.47
CA LEU A 133 -18.41 -19.14 0.11
C LEU A 133 -17.33 -18.62 1.05
N MET A 134 -16.68 -19.50 1.83
CA MET A 134 -15.58 -19.10 2.72
C MET A 134 -14.38 -18.62 1.90
N GLU A 135 -14.02 -19.35 0.84
CA GLU A 135 -12.96 -18.92 -0.07
C GLU A 135 -13.32 -17.60 -0.78
N PHE A 136 -14.59 -17.39 -1.12
CA PHE A 136 -15.04 -16.11 -1.67
C PHE A 136 -14.78 -14.95 -0.69
N VAL A 137 -15.12 -15.11 0.58
CA VAL A 137 -14.91 -14.09 1.60
C VAL A 137 -13.41 -13.86 1.87
N LEU A 138 -12.59 -14.91 1.93
CA LEU A 138 -11.13 -14.77 2.07
C LEU A 138 -10.51 -14.03 0.86
N ASN A 139 -11.04 -14.24 -0.34
CA ASN A 139 -10.62 -13.48 -1.53
C ASN A 139 -10.95 -11.98 -1.41
N LEU A 140 -12.08 -11.60 -0.81
CA LEU A 140 -12.39 -10.18 -0.55
C LEU A 140 -11.36 -9.54 0.40
N VAL A 141 -10.91 -10.28 1.42
CA VAL A 141 -9.84 -9.81 2.32
C VAL A 141 -8.53 -9.56 1.56
N TYR A 142 -8.18 -10.44 0.63
CA TYR A 142 -7.00 -10.26 -0.22
C TYR A 142 -7.10 -8.98 -1.08
N PHE A 143 -8.27 -8.73 -1.69
CA PHE A 143 -8.48 -7.49 -2.46
C PHE A 143 -8.43 -6.24 -1.59
N PHE A 144 -8.99 -6.29 -0.37
CA PHE A 144 -8.85 -5.21 0.59
C PHE A 144 -7.39 -4.90 0.91
N HIS A 145 -6.60 -5.94 1.20
CA HIS A 145 -5.16 -5.79 1.46
C HIS A 145 -4.43 -5.19 0.25
N LYS A 146 -4.76 -5.63 -0.96
CA LYS A 146 -4.16 -5.10 -2.19
C LYS A 146 -4.54 -3.65 -2.46
N SER A 147 -5.82 -3.29 -2.29
CA SER A 147 -6.34 -1.94 -2.50
C SER A 147 -5.73 -0.94 -1.50
N THR A 148 -5.67 -1.32 -0.22
CA THR A 148 -5.04 -0.48 0.81
C THR A 148 -3.54 -0.29 0.56
N LYS A 149 -2.82 -1.35 0.18
CA LYS A 149 -1.42 -1.21 -0.22
C LYS A 149 -1.25 -0.23 -1.39
N MET A 150 -2.09 -0.33 -2.43
CA MET A 150 -2.07 0.64 -3.54
C MET A 150 -2.35 2.07 -3.10
N SER A 151 -3.12 2.29 -2.03
CA SER A 151 -3.38 3.63 -1.50
C SER A 151 -2.23 4.22 -0.68
N LEU A 152 -1.37 3.37 -0.09
CA LEU A 152 -0.22 3.80 0.70
C LEU A 152 1.05 3.88 -0.14
N SER A 153 1.12 3.14 -1.24
CA SER A 153 2.23 3.21 -2.20
C SER A 153 2.00 4.31 -3.23
N GLY A 154 3.05 5.08 -3.51
CA GLY A 154 3.01 6.16 -4.50
C GLY A 154 4.26 6.20 -5.36
N THR A 155 4.18 6.94 -6.46
CA THR A 155 5.34 7.27 -7.29
C THR A 155 5.30 8.74 -7.65
N LEU A 156 6.35 9.48 -7.32
CA LEU A 156 6.54 10.85 -7.78
C LEU A 156 7.64 10.86 -8.85
N VAL A 157 7.38 11.53 -9.97
CA VAL A 157 8.36 11.74 -11.03
C VAL A 157 8.43 13.23 -11.34
N LYS A 158 9.63 13.80 -11.34
CA LYS A 158 9.89 15.15 -11.82
C LYS A 158 11.11 15.14 -12.72
N GLN A 159 11.06 16.01 -13.73
CA GLN A 159 12.10 16.16 -14.72
C GLN A 159 12.49 17.63 -14.80
N THR A 160 13.78 17.89 -14.99
CA THR A 160 14.32 19.23 -15.26
C THR A 160 15.47 19.11 -16.23
N THR A 161 15.65 20.12 -17.07
CA THR A 161 16.79 20.20 -17.97
C THR A 161 17.99 20.78 -17.24
N ILE A 162 19.18 20.38 -17.68
CA ILE A 162 20.46 20.98 -17.31
C ILE A 162 21.25 21.30 -18.58
N LEU A 163 21.97 22.41 -18.56
CA LEU A 163 22.88 22.85 -19.62
C LEU A 163 24.31 22.35 -19.39
N SER A 164 24.64 21.93 -18.16
CA SER A 164 25.91 21.30 -17.83
C SER A 164 26.01 19.88 -18.42
N ASP A 165 27.22 19.31 -18.38
CA ASP A 165 27.49 17.96 -18.85
C ASP A 165 26.71 16.90 -18.04
N GLY A 166 25.88 16.11 -18.72
CA GLY A 166 25.06 15.07 -18.10
C GLY A 166 25.84 13.83 -17.64
N ASP A 167 26.97 13.50 -18.28
CA ASP A 167 27.85 12.42 -17.84
C ASP A 167 28.50 12.78 -16.50
N VAL A 168 28.89 14.05 -16.34
CA VAL A 168 29.42 14.55 -15.06
C VAL A 168 28.37 14.50 -13.96
N PHE A 169 27.12 14.87 -14.27
CA PHE A 169 26.02 14.77 -13.31
C PHE A 169 25.77 13.32 -12.86
N HIS A 170 25.75 12.37 -13.81
CA HIS A 170 25.61 10.95 -13.51
C HIS A 170 26.78 10.42 -12.65
N ASP A 171 28.02 10.75 -13.03
CA ASP A 171 29.23 10.35 -12.29
C ASP A 171 29.23 10.88 -10.85
N LEU A 172 28.66 12.06 -10.62
CA LEU A 172 28.54 12.66 -9.30
C LEU A 172 27.70 11.80 -8.36
N PHE A 173 26.48 11.40 -8.77
CA PHE A 173 25.63 10.55 -7.93
C PHE A 173 26.15 9.12 -7.81
N ARG A 174 26.83 8.61 -8.84
CA ARG A 174 27.37 7.26 -8.82
C ARG A 174 28.65 7.17 -7.98
N ASN A 175 29.70 7.88 -8.39
CA ASN A 175 31.07 7.66 -7.93
C ASN A 175 31.55 8.72 -6.93
N LYS A 176 30.97 9.93 -6.96
CA LYS A 176 31.44 11.07 -6.16
C LYS A 176 30.36 11.76 -5.33
N PRO A 177 29.42 11.04 -4.69
CA PRO A 177 28.29 11.70 -4.01
C PRO A 177 28.75 12.54 -2.81
N HIS A 178 29.96 12.31 -2.27
CA HIS A 178 30.56 13.15 -1.23
C HIS A 178 30.84 14.60 -1.65
N HIS A 179 31.12 14.86 -2.92
CA HIS A 179 31.32 16.23 -3.42
C HIS A 179 30.01 17.04 -3.47
N ILE A 180 28.84 16.40 -3.40
CA ILE A 180 27.55 17.10 -3.48
C ILE A 180 27.37 18.08 -2.31
N SER A 181 27.88 17.74 -1.12
CA SER A 181 27.81 18.63 0.05
C SER A 181 28.59 19.94 -0.14
N GLU A 182 29.64 19.95 -0.95
CA GLU A 182 30.38 21.17 -1.29
C GLU A 182 29.65 22.03 -2.33
N MET A 183 28.88 21.39 -3.22
CA MET A 183 28.10 22.07 -4.26
C MET A 183 26.81 22.67 -3.72
N SER A 184 26.24 22.08 -2.66
CA SER A 184 24.96 22.50 -2.06
C SER A 184 24.98 22.38 -0.52
N PRO A 185 25.86 23.13 0.17
CA PRO A 185 26.08 22.98 1.61
C PRO A 185 24.89 23.41 2.48
N ASP A 186 23.99 24.24 1.96
CA ASP A 186 22.76 24.64 2.64
C ASP A 186 21.69 23.54 2.64
N LYS A 187 21.76 22.60 1.69
CA LYS A 187 20.80 21.50 1.52
C LYS A 187 21.36 20.17 2.01
N ILE A 188 22.61 19.87 1.66
CA ILE A 188 23.33 18.64 2.04
C ILE A 188 24.52 19.04 2.91
N LYS A 189 24.42 18.72 4.20
CA LYS A 189 25.46 19.03 5.19
C LYS A 189 26.65 18.07 5.09
N GLY A 190 26.42 16.85 4.65
CA GLY A 190 27.46 15.86 4.50
C GLY A 190 26.99 14.57 3.85
N VAL A 191 27.92 13.84 3.25
CA VAL A 191 27.68 12.52 2.67
C VAL A 191 28.86 11.63 3.00
N GLY A 192 28.59 10.49 3.62
CA GLY A 192 29.61 9.54 4.07
C GLY A 192 29.37 8.14 3.53
N LEU A 193 30.46 7.42 3.26
CA LEU A 193 30.39 5.98 2.98
C LEU A 193 30.35 5.22 4.31
N HIS A 194 29.35 4.38 4.49
CA HIS A 194 29.20 3.56 5.68
C HIS A 194 29.69 2.13 5.47
N ASP A 195 29.42 1.56 4.29
CA ASP A 195 29.85 0.20 3.93
C ASP A 195 30.04 0.09 2.40
N GLY A 196 30.94 -0.79 1.97
CA GLY A 196 31.28 -1.01 0.56
C GLY A 196 32.26 0.02 -0.03
N ASP A 197 32.13 0.26 -1.34
CA ASP A 197 32.98 1.12 -2.15
C ASP A 197 32.13 2.10 -2.99
N TRP A 198 32.57 3.35 -3.11
CA TRP A 198 31.88 4.33 -3.96
C TRP A 198 31.62 3.81 -5.37
N GLY A 199 30.41 4.02 -5.89
CA GLY A 199 30.05 3.63 -7.26
C GLY A 199 29.75 2.16 -7.49
N THR A 200 29.56 1.38 -6.43
CA THR A 200 29.25 -0.06 -6.53
C THR A 200 27.88 -0.39 -5.94
N VAL A 201 27.14 -1.29 -6.61
CA VAL A 201 25.86 -1.81 -6.11
C VAL A 201 26.08 -2.56 -4.79
N GLY A 202 25.21 -2.32 -3.82
CA GLY A 202 25.29 -2.86 -2.46
C GLY A 202 26.00 -1.94 -1.46
N SER A 203 26.68 -0.90 -1.92
CA SER A 203 27.33 0.07 -1.03
C SER A 203 26.33 0.93 -0.29
N VAL A 204 26.68 1.29 0.94
CA VAL A 204 25.80 2.01 1.86
C VAL A 204 26.32 3.42 2.09
N ILE A 205 25.50 4.40 1.76
CA ILE A 205 25.80 5.83 1.85
C ILE A 205 24.90 6.45 2.91
N VAL A 206 25.47 7.34 3.72
CA VAL A 206 24.73 8.13 4.70
C VAL A 206 24.71 9.58 4.23
N TRP A 207 23.51 10.11 4.07
CA TRP A 207 23.23 11.50 3.70
C TRP A 207 22.79 12.27 4.94
N ASP A 208 23.48 13.35 5.25
CA ASP A 208 23.10 14.32 6.26
C ASP A 208 22.57 15.58 5.56
N PHE A 209 21.28 15.82 5.69
CA PHE A 209 20.57 16.99 5.18
C PHE A 209 19.71 17.58 6.32
N TYR A 210 18.53 18.15 6.02
CA TYR A 210 17.58 18.49 7.08
C TYR A 210 17.19 17.25 7.93
N HIS A 211 17.33 16.05 7.34
CA HIS A 211 17.19 14.73 7.97
C HIS A 211 18.48 13.90 7.83
N VAL A 212 18.50 12.72 8.44
CA VAL A 212 19.48 11.67 8.11
C VAL A 212 18.82 10.58 7.27
N ALA A 213 19.44 10.20 6.15
CA ALA A 213 19.05 9.00 5.39
C ALA A 213 20.26 8.08 5.20
N LYS A 214 20.04 6.79 5.36
CA LYS A 214 21.03 5.75 5.08
C LYS A 214 20.50 4.91 3.94
N ASP A 215 21.19 4.95 2.81
CA ASP A 215 20.75 4.33 1.57
C ASP A 215 21.72 3.25 1.13
N VAL A 216 21.20 2.18 0.54
CA VAL A 216 22.00 1.23 -0.24
C VAL A 216 21.85 1.55 -1.73
N ILE A 217 22.94 1.52 -2.48
CA ILE A 217 22.90 1.56 -3.95
C ILE A 217 22.28 0.24 -4.42
N GLU A 218 21.05 0.31 -4.90
CA GLU A 218 20.29 -0.87 -5.32
C GLU A 218 20.58 -1.25 -6.78
N GLU A 219 20.74 -0.25 -7.65
CA GLU A 219 20.91 -0.47 -9.08
C GLU A 219 21.78 0.65 -9.68
N ILE A 220 22.65 0.29 -10.62
CA ILE A 220 23.35 1.22 -11.50
C ILE A 220 23.12 0.73 -12.93
N ASP A 221 22.63 1.60 -13.80
CA ASP A 221 22.48 1.34 -15.24
C ASP A 221 23.32 2.37 -16.00
N GLU A 222 24.50 1.96 -16.44
CA GLU A 222 25.44 2.82 -17.18
C GLU A 222 24.90 3.23 -18.56
N VAL A 223 24.11 2.36 -19.19
CA VAL A 223 23.57 2.63 -20.54
C VAL A 223 22.51 3.71 -20.45
N LYS A 224 21.63 3.63 -19.45
CA LYS A 224 20.63 4.66 -19.18
C LYS A 224 21.16 5.82 -18.34
N LYS A 225 22.38 5.76 -17.83
CA LYS A 225 22.92 6.73 -16.85
C LYS A 225 21.97 6.94 -15.68
N SER A 226 21.63 5.86 -14.98
CA SER A 226 20.79 5.93 -13.79
C SER A 226 21.36 5.22 -12.58
N VAL A 227 21.09 5.79 -11.41
CA VAL A 227 21.43 5.21 -10.11
C VAL A 227 20.16 5.15 -9.26
N SER A 228 19.93 4.00 -8.61
CA SER A 228 18.82 3.78 -7.69
C SER A 228 19.35 3.57 -6.26
N PHE A 229 18.78 4.30 -5.30
CA PHE A 229 19.12 4.28 -3.88
C PHE A 229 17.91 3.84 -3.07
N ARG A 230 18.03 2.72 -2.35
CA ARG A 230 16.99 2.26 -1.42
C ARG A 230 17.32 2.75 -0.02
N VAL A 231 16.40 3.48 0.61
CA VAL A 231 16.54 3.90 2.01
C VAL A 231 16.40 2.67 2.91
N ILE A 232 17.41 2.45 3.75
CA ILE A 232 17.50 1.34 4.72
C ILE A 232 17.67 1.80 6.17
N GLY A 233 17.71 3.11 6.41
CA GLY A 233 17.75 3.70 7.75
C GLY A 233 17.61 5.22 7.73
N GLY A 234 17.46 5.81 8.91
CA GLY A 234 17.28 7.25 9.09
C GLY A 234 15.81 7.70 9.12
N ASP A 235 15.62 9.02 9.22
CA ASP A 235 14.34 9.65 9.57
C ASP A 235 13.23 9.37 8.54
N LEU A 236 13.60 9.14 7.27
CA LEU A 236 12.62 8.83 6.23
C LEU A 236 11.85 7.54 6.53
N LEU A 237 12.45 6.57 7.23
CA LEU A 237 11.76 5.34 7.61
C LEU A 237 10.80 5.50 8.81
N GLU A 238 10.85 6.64 9.50
CA GLU A 238 9.82 7.02 10.49
C GLU A 238 8.52 7.52 9.84
N THR A 239 8.57 7.81 8.53
CA THR A 239 7.43 8.33 7.75
C THR A 239 7.01 7.34 6.64
N TYR A 240 7.98 6.68 6.01
CA TYR A 240 7.74 5.77 4.89
C TYR A 240 8.26 4.37 5.22
N LYS A 241 7.42 3.36 5.06
CA LYS A 241 7.78 1.96 5.24
C LYS A 241 8.85 1.51 4.23
N THR A 242 8.76 1.99 3.00
CA THR A 242 9.79 1.80 1.98
C THR A 242 9.98 3.10 1.21
N PHE A 243 11.22 3.35 0.78
CA PHE A 243 11.53 4.51 -0.05
C PHE A 243 12.69 4.14 -0.99
N LEU A 244 12.50 4.39 -2.27
CA LEU A 244 13.47 4.15 -3.34
C LEU A 244 13.55 5.42 -4.18
N ILE A 245 14.76 5.94 -4.30
CA ILE A 245 15.09 7.14 -5.07
C ILE A 245 15.83 6.69 -6.32
N LYS A 246 15.42 7.16 -7.49
CA LYS A 246 16.14 6.94 -8.74
C LYS A 246 16.44 8.28 -9.40
N VAL A 247 17.69 8.48 -9.78
CA VAL A 247 18.14 9.58 -10.61
C VAL A 247 18.57 9.03 -11.97
N HIS A 248 18.09 9.64 -13.05
CA HIS A 248 18.34 9.21 -14.43
C HIS A 248 18.69 10.44 -15.28
N VAL A 249 19.73 10.33 -16.11
CA VAL A 249 20.18 11.42 -16.98
C VAL A 249 20.07 11.01 -18.44
N ASP A 250 19.19 11.66 -19.19
CA ASP A 250 19.10 11.48 -20.64
C ASP A 250 19.96 12.53 -21.35
N THR A 251 20.92 12.07 -22.14
CA THR A 251 21.86 12.90 -22.91
C THR A 251 21.65 12.78 -24.43
N ASN A 252 20.53 12.21 -24.88
CA ASN A 252 20.27 11.95 -26.31
C ASN A 252 19.63 13.16 -27.04
N GLY A 253 19.24 14.20 -26.30
CA GLY A 253 18.60 15.42 -26.82
C GLY A 253 19.56 16.58 -27.05
N GLN A 254 19.00 17.75 -27.41
CA GLN A 254 19.76 19.02 -27.46
C GLN A 254 20.15 19.54 -26.08
N GLU A 255 19.33 19.24 -25.07
CA GLU A 255 19.57 19.53 -23.66
C GLU A 255 19.64 18.21 -22.89
N ASN A 256 20.42 18.18 -21.81
CA ASN A 256 20.47 17.03 -20.91
C ASN A 256 19.26 17.09 -19.97
N LEU A 257 18.60 15.95 -19.75
CA LEU A 257 17.40 15.86 -18.92
C LEU A 257 17.66 15.01 -17.68
N VAL A 258 17.54 15.60 -16.49
CA VAL A 258 17.61 14.88 -15.22
C VAL A 258 16.20 14.53 -14.77
N THR A 259 15.98 13.24 -14.50
CA THR A 259 14.72 12.69 -13.99
C THR A 259 14.93 12.15 -12.58
N TRP A 260 14.17 12.68 -11.63
CA TRP A 260 14.05 12.14 -10.29
C TRP A 260 12.76 11.35 -10.17
N THR A 261 12.87 10.11 -9.69
CA THR A 261 11.74 9.21 -9.44
C THR A 261 11.81 8.71 -8.01
N PHE A 262 10.76 8.93 -7.24
CA PHE A 262 10.60 8.35 -5.91
C PHE A 262 9.51 7.29 -5.94
N HIS A 263 9.83 6.07 -5.53
CA HIS A 263 8.84 5.05 -5.19
C HIS A 263 8.80 4.91 -3.68
N TYR A 264 7.62 4.99 -3.08
CA TYR A 264 7.48 4.97 -1.63
C TYR A 264 6.23 4.21 -1.20
N GLU A 265 6.24 3.71 0.04
CA GLU A 265 5.09 3.18 0.76
C GLU A 265 4.98 3.93 2.08
N LYS A 266 3.89 4.68 2.30
CA LYS A 266 3.62 5.40 3.55
C LYS A 266 3.38 4.42 4.69
N LEU A 267 3.74 4.79 5.92
CA LEU A 267 3.39 3.99 7.09
C LEU A 267 1.87 3.96 7.35
N ASN A 268 1.16 5.05 7.04
CA ASN A 268 -0.29 5.13 7.15
C ASN A 268 -0.86 6.23 6.23
N LYS A 269 -2.19 6.29 6.12
CA LYS A 269 -2.92 7.17 5.20
C LYS A 269 -2.82 8.68 5.51
N ASN A 270 -2.43 9.05 6.73
CA ASN A 270 -2.34 10.46 7.14
C ASN A 270 -1.01 11.10 6.75
N ILE A 271 -0.09 10.31 6.21
CA ILE A 271 1.22 10.78 5.77
C ILE A 271 1.08 11.38 4.38
N GLU A 272 1.66 12.57 4.19
CA GLU A 272 1.67 13.25 2.91
C GLU A 272 2.65 12.62 1.92
N ASP A 273 2.42 12.85 0.64
CA ASP A 273 3.35 12.48 -0.41
C ASP A 273 4.66 13.30 -0.26
N PRO A 274 5.84 12.75 -0.61
CA PRO A 274 7.15 13.36 -0.34
C PRO A 274 7.48 14.52 -1.30
N HIS A 275 6.55 15.46 -1.49
CA HIS A 275 6.71 16.61 -2.39
C HIS A 275 7.84 17.54 -1.95
N THR A 276 7.99 17.77 -0.64
CA THR A 276 9.08 18.60 -0.10
C THR A 276 10.46 18.00 -0.39
N LEU A 277 10.60 16.68 -0.28
CA LEU A 277 11.82 15.97 -0.64
C LEU A 277 12.07 16.00 -2.15
N MET A 278 11.01 15.98 -2.97
CA MET A 278 11.15 16.10 -4.43
C MET A 278 11.64 17.51 -4.82
N GLU A 279 11.13 18.56 -4.18
CA GLU A 279 11.63 19.92 -4.38
C GLU A 279 13.09 20.08 -3.91
N LEU A 280 13.49 19.39 -2.83
CA LEU A 280 14.90 19.33 -2.42
C LEU A 280 15.77 18.76 -3.53
N ALA A 281 15.38 17.63 -4.14
CA ALA A 281 16.12 17.00 -5.23
C ALA A 281 16.24 17.90 -6.47
N LEU A 282 15.17 18.61 -6.84
CA LEU A 282 15.19 19.57 -7.95
C LEU A 282 16.09 20.77 -7.66
N ASN A 283 16.08 21.29 -6.43
CA ASN A 283 16.96 22.39 -6.05
C ASN A 283 18.42 21.95 -5.95
N LEU A 284 18.67 20.71 -5.53
CA LEU A 284 20.00 20.11 -5.55
C LEU A 284 20.54 20.01 -6.98
N THR A 285 19.71 19.60 -7.94
CA THR A 285 20.08 19.58 -9.37
C THR A 285 20.52 20.95 -9.87
N LYS A 286 19.82 22.03 -9.50
CA LYS A 286 20.17 23.40 -9.90
C LYS A 286 21.50 23.87 -9.31
N ASP A 287 21.78 23.53 -8.06
CA ASP A 287 23.05 23.90 -7.42
C ASP A 287 24.23 23.16 -8.06
N ILE A 288 24.08 21.87 -8.33
CA ILE A 288 25.07 21.05 -9.05
C ILE A 288 25.31 21.63 -10.46
N GLU A 289 24.25 21.96 -11.19
CA GLU A 289 24.37 22.58 -12.52
C GLU A 289 25.14 23.91 -12.44
N LYS A 290 24.75 24.81 -11.54
CA LYS A 290 25.41 26.10 -11.35
C LYS A 290 26.91 25.95 -11.04
N HIS A 291 27.28 24.92 -10.29
CA HIS A 291 28.68 24.63 -9.98
C HIS A 291 29.49 24.18 -11.20
N HIS A 292 28.85 23.48 -12.16
CA HIS A 292 29.51 22.96 -13.36
C HIS A 292 29.37 23.85 -14.60
N LEU A 293 28.56 24.91 -14.53
CA LEU A 293 28.52 25.93 -15.58
C LEU A 293 29.72 26.88 -15.46
N PRO A 294 30.24 27.41 -16.59
CA PRO A 294 31.27 28.44 -16.56
C PRO A 294 30.78 29.67 -15.77
N GLN A 295 31.56 30.13 -14.79
CA GLN A 295 31.26 31.39 -14.13
C GLN A 295 31.45 32.53 -15.14
N ALA A 296 30.42 33.36 -15.31
CA ALA A 296 30.54 34.56 -16.14
C ALA A 296 31.55 35.51 -15.49
N ASN A 297 32.63 35.83 -16.20
CA ASN A 297 33.63 36.82 -15.80
C ASN A 297 33.03 38.24 -15.71
#